data_AF-A0A4R6UPP0-F1
#
_entry.id   AF-A0A4R6UPP0-F1
#
_cell.length_a   1.000
_cell.length_b   1.000
_cell.length_c   1.000
_cell.angle_alpha   90.00
_cell.angle_beta   90.00
_cell.angle_gamma   90.00
#
_symmetry.space_group_name_H-M   'P 1'
#
loop_
_entity.id
_entity.type
_entity.pdbx_description
1 polymer ?
#
loop_
_entity_poly.entity_id
_entity_poly.type
_entity_poly.pdbx_seq_one_letter_code
_entity_poly.pdbx_strand_id
1 'polypeptide(L)' 'MVELAAQQPGYIGVRSVREPGGLGVTISYWRSEADIKAWRQHLEHAATRETGRKQWYQYYELQVCKIERAYDFGLD' A
#
# COMPACT_ATOMS: atom_id res chain seq x y z
N MET A 1 5.50 -5.47 -6.65
CA MET A 1 5.08 -4.37 -5.74
C MET A 1 4.79 -4.84 -4.32
N VAL A 2 3.87 -5.79 -4.08
CA VAL A 2 3.62 -6.33 -2.73
C VAL A 2 4.84 -7.09 -2.18
N GLU A 3 5.42 -7.98 -2.98
CA GLU A 3 6.61 -8.76 -2.60
C GLU A 3 7.81 -7.86 -2.28
N LEU A 4 7.96 -6.76 -3.02
CA LEU A 4 9.03 -5.79 -2.79
C LEU A 4 8.79 -4.95 -1.53
N ALA A 5 7.53 -4.56 -1.28
CA ALA A 5 7.14 -3.89 -0.04
C ALA A 5 7.40 -4.80 1.18
N ALA A 6 7.15 -6.11 1.05
CA ALA A 6 7.35 -7.08 2.12
C ALA A 6 8.81 -7.24 2.56
N GLN A 7 9.77 -6.84 1.72
CA GLN A 7 11.20 -6.87 2.04
C GLN A 7 11.68 -5.60 2.76
N GLN A 8 10.84 -4.56 2.85
CA GLN A 8 11.25 -3.30 3.43
C GLN A 8 11.21 -3.33 4.96
N PRO A 9 12.13 -2.62 5.63
CA PRO A 9 12.04 -2.42 7.07
C PRO A 9 10.68 -1.85 7.49
N GLY A 10 10.09 -2.43 8.53
CA GLY A 10 8.86 -1.93 9.12
C GLY A 10 7.58 -2.28 8.37
N TYR A 11 7.63 -3.06 7.29
CA TYR A 11 6.44 -3.66 6.69
C TYR A 11 5.79 -4.65 7.67
N ILE A 12 4.46 -4.57 7.81
CA ILE A 12 3.67 -5.46 8.68
C ILE A 12 2.79 -6.39 7.83
N GLY A 13 2.21 -5.87 6.74
CA GLY A 13 1.30 -6.64 5.91
C GLY A 13 0.56 -5.80 4.89
N VAL A 14 -0.32 -6.45 4.12
CA VAL A 14 -1.18 -5.78 3.15
C VAL A 14 -2.57 -6.42 3.12
N ARG A 15 -3.59 -5.61 2.88
CA ARG A 15 -4.94 -6.04 2.50
C ARG A 15 -5.25 -5.39 1.15
N SER A 16 -5.69 -6.19 0.19
CA SER A 16 -6.08 -5.67 -1.13
C SER A 16 -7.39 -6.31 -1.55
N VAL A 17 -8.32 -5.49 -2.00
CA VAL A 17 -9.59 -5.91 -2.58
C VAL A 17 -9.74 -5.25 -3.94
N ARG A 18 -10.43 -5.94 -4.85
CA ARG A 18 -10.69 -5.44 -6.20
C ARG A 18 -12.06 -5.89 -6.63
N GLU A 19 -12.85 -4.94 -7.10
CA GLU A 19 -14.16 -5.23 -7.64
C GLU A 19 -14.09 -5.42 -9.16
N PRO A 20 -14.96 -6.29 -9.72
CA PRO A 20 -15.23 -6.29 -11.15
C PRO A 20 -15.68 -4.88 -11.58
N GLY A 21 -15.03 -4.29 -12.58
CA GLY A 21 -15.28 -2.90 -12.99
C GLY A 21 -14.15 -1.92 -12.63
N GLY A 22 -13.11 -2.38 -11.92
CA GLY A 22 -11.81 -1.70 -11.87
C GLY A 22 -11.53 -0.88 -10.61
N LEU A 23 -12.49 -0.73 -9.70
CA LEU A 23 -12.22 -0.16 -8.38
C LEU A 23 -11.37 -1.14 -7.56
N GLY A 24 -10.29 -0.63 -6.98
CA GLY A 24 -9.40 -1.42 -6.15
C GLY A 24 -8.86 -0.60 -4.99
N VAL A 25 -8.80 -1.23 -3.82
CA VAL A 25 -8.23 -0.64 -2.60
C VAL A 25 -7.08 -1.53 -2.15
N THR A 26 -5.95 -0.91 -1.84
CA THR A 26 -4.78 -1.59 -1.26
C THR A 26 -4.33 -0.81 -0.04
N ILE A 27 -4.40 -1.44 1.13
CA ILE A 27 -3.93 -0.91 2.41
C ILE A 27 -2.69 -1.69 2.79
N SER A 28 -1.56 -1.00 2.94
CA SER A 28 -0.33 -1.59 3.47
C SER A 28 -0.06 -1.04 4.86
N TYR A 29 0.29 -1.94 5.78
CA TYR A 29 0.52 -1.64 7.19
C TYR A 29 2.00 -1.54 7.46
N TRP A 30 2.37 -0.52 8.22
CA TRP A 30 3.76 -0.18 8.50
C TRP A 30 3.93 0.21 9.96
N ARG A 31 5.10 -0.10 10.51
CA ARG A 31 5.44 0.20 11.90
C ARG A 31 5.55 1.70 12.17
N SER A 32 6.00 2.49 11.20
CA SER A 32 6.17 3.94 11.38
C SER A 32 6.00 4.74 10.08
N GLU A 33 5.75 6.04 10.22
CA GLU A 33 5.73 6.98 9.09
C GLU A 33 7.10 7.09 8.41
N ALA A 34 8.19 6.92 9.17
CA ALA A 34 9.54 6.92 8.62
C ALA A 34 9.77 5.72 7.67
N ASP A 35 9.32 4.52 8.08
CA ASP A 35 9.36 3.31 7.24
C ASP A 35 8.52 3.51 5.96
N ILE A 36 7.34 4.15 6.07
CA ILE A 36 6.49 4.49 4.91
C ILE A 36 7.21 5.45 3.96
N LYS A 37 7.86 6.49 4.49
CA LYS A 37 8.62 7.48 3.68
C LYS A 37 9.78 6.80 2.95
N ALA A 38 10.53 5.95 3.63
CA ALA A 38 11.62 5.17 3.03
C ALA A 38 11.10 4.28 1.89
N TRP A 39 10.01 3.55 2.11
CA TRP A 39 9.39 2.73 1.07
C TRP A 39 8.89 3.56 -0.12
N ARG A 40 8.30 4.73 0.13
CA ARG A 40 7.85 5.63 -0.95
C ARG A 40 9.01 6.11 -1.82
N GLN A 41 10.21 6.26 -1.25
CA GLN A 41 11.41 6.72 -1.93
C GLN A 41 12.18 5.57 -2.62
N HIS A 42 11.79 4.31 -2.40
CA HIS A 42 12.43 3.17 -3.04
C HIS A 42 12.33 3.28 -4.57
N LEU A 43 13.47 3.18 -5.26
CA LEU A 43 13.63 3.55 -6.67
C LEU A 43 12.66 2.82 -7.62
N GLU A 44 12.49 1.52 -7.43
CA GLU A 44 11.58 0.70 -8.24
C GLU A 44 10.10 1.05 -8.00
N HIS A 45 9.77 1.46 -6.76
CA HIS A 45 8.43 1.94 -6.43
C HIS A 45 8.17 3.34 -7.01
N ALA A 46 9.17 4.22 -7.00
CA ALA A 46 9.07 5.55 -7.60
C ALA A 46 8.82 5.47 -9.12
N ALA A 47 9.58 4.63 -9.83
CA ALA A 47 9.41 4.43 -11.28
C ALA A 47 8.04 3.82 -11.62
N THR A 48 7.61 2.81 -10.88
CA THR A 48 6.29 2.16 -11.09
C THR A 48 5.12 3.11 -10.85
N ARG A 49 5.24 4.02 -9.87
CA ARG A 49 4.20 5.04 -9.61
C ARG A 49 4.06 6.03 -10.76
N GLU A 50 5.17 6.42 -11.39
CA GLU A 50 5.14 7.35 -12.50
C GLU A 50 4.50 6.72 -13.74
N THR A 51 4.83 5.47 -14.05
CA THR A 51 4.20 4.70 -15.14
C THR A 51 2.72 4.44 -14.86
N GLY A 52 2.35 4.03 -13.65
CA GLY A 52 0.97 3.78 -13.28
C GLY A 52 0.07 5.01 -13.38
N ARG A 53 0.59 6.19 -13.00
CA ARG A 53 -0.11 7.49 -13.17
C ARG A 53 -0.37 7.82 -14.64
N LYS A 54 0.57 7.48 -15.54
CA LYS A 54 0.48 7.81 -16.96
C LYS A 54 -0.37 6.83 -17.76
N GLN A 55 -0.50 5.58 -17.30
CA GLN A 55 -1.02 4.49 -18.14
C GLN A 55 -2.22 3.72 -17.56
N TRP A 56 -2.38 3.66 -16.24
CA TRP A 56 -3.30 2.67 -15.63
C TRP A 56 -4.38 3.28 -14.74
N TYR A 57 -4.19 4.49 -14.23
CA TYR A 57 -5.16 5.13 -13.35
C TYR A 57 -5.83 6.32 -14.04
N GLN A 58 -7.13 6.22 -14.27
CA GLN A 58 -7.96 7.39 -14.56
C GLN A 58 -8.05 8.31 -13.32
N TYR A 59 -8.03 7.72 -12.12
CA TYR A 59 -7.99 8.41 -10.83
C TYR A 59 -7.43 7.47 -9.75
N TYR A 60 -6.72 8.02 -8.76
CA TYR A 60 -6.42 7.33 -7.50
C TYR A 60 -6.18 8.35 -6.38
N GLU A 61 -6.38 7.93 -5.14
CA GLU A 61 -6.04 8.68 -3.92
C GLU A 61 -5.03 7.88 -3.08
N LEU A 62 -4.17 8.57 -2.34
CA LEU A 62 -3.29 7.96 -1.36
C LEU A 62 -3.38 8.71 -0.04
N GLN A 63 -3.72 7.98 1.01
CA GLN A 63 -3.79 8.50 2.37
C GLN A 63 -2.81 7.74 3.26
N VAL A 64 -2.18 8.44 4.20
CA VAL A 64 -1.36 7.84 5.26
C VAL A 64 -2.08 8.10 6.57
N CYS A 65 -2.54 7.03 7.20
CA CYS A 65 -3.33 7.09 8.43
C CYS A 65 -2.59 6.38 9.57
N LYS A 66 -2.73 6.92 10.79
CA LYS A 66 -2.29 6.24 12.01
C LYS A 66 -3.43 5.37 12.53
N ILE A 67 -3.15 4.10 12.77
CA ILE A 67 -4.09 3.19 13.44
C ILE A 67 -3.99 3.45 14.93
N GLU A 68 -5.06 3.97 15.53
CA GLU A 68 -5.14 4.18 16.97
C GLU A 68 -5.62 2.92 17.70
N ARG A 69 -6.45 2.10 17.05
CA ARG A 69 -6.98 0.83 17.55
C ARG A 69 -7.29 -0.10 16.37
N ALA A 70 -7.11 -1.40 16.56
CA ALA A 70 -7.50 -2.43 15.60
C ALA A 70 -8.07 -3.63 16.35
N TYR A 71 -9.12 -4.23 15.80
CA TYR A 71 -9.77 -5.42 16.32
C TYR A 71 -9.97 -6.38 15.14
N ASP A 72 -9.82 -7.67 15.39
CA ASP A 72 -10.07 -8.71 14.40
C ASP A 72 -10.92 -9.80 15.03
N PHE A 73 -11.80 -10.40 14.22
CA PHE A 73 -12.66 -11.51 14.62
C PHE A 73 -12.79 -12.45 13.44
N GLY A 74 -12.38 -13.70 13.64
CA GLY A 74 -12.64 -14.82 12.74
C GLY A 74 -13.24 -15.96 13.54
N LEU A 75 -14.28 -16.59 12.99
CA LEU A 75 -14.59 -17.97 13.37
C LEU A 75 -13.56 -18.84 12.63
N ASP A 76 -12.90 -19.75 13.37
CA ASP A 76 -11.98 -20.72 12.79
C ASP A 76 -12.62 -21.51 11.63
#